data_AF-A0A1V5X8Q5-F1
#
_entry.id   AF-A0A1V5X8Q5-F1
#
_cell.length_a   1.000
_cell.length_b   1.000
_cell.length_c   1.000
_cell.angle_alpha   90.00
_cell.angle_beta   90.00
_cell.angle_gamma   90.00
#
_symmetry.space_group_name_H-M   'P 1'
#
loop_
_entity.id
_entity.type
_entity.pdbx_description
1 polymer ?
#
loop_
_entity_poly.entity_id
_entity_poly.type
_entity_poly.pdbx_seq_one_letter_code
_entity_poly.pdbx_strand_id
1 'polypeptide(L)'
;MGLFDRFSKVISSNMNALLDKAEDPQKSVDYLIEEMREQIRKGRQEVVQAVAAEKRLRAKVDEIDEQIDKWQRRAELAVQAGDENLAKEALLFKKKLVGERDRAEALRAEQRSQALQLKDDLERADAKLKELDAKKGTIVARYQQARAGGGAEALGARGDGPTPFDELRRMEEKMDRAQTEAEAMKEARDALERPADGRMTQGELEARFEQLEKGDSVDKSSSSGDDDVDDELRALRNKYRITS
;
A
#
# COMPACT_ATOMS: atom_id res chain seq x y z
N MET A 1 3.65 -2.41 -18.02
CA MET A 1 3.79 -3.67 -17.26
C MET A 1 4.48 -3.36 -15.94
N GLY A 2 3.76 -3.42 -14.83
CA GLY A 2 4.28 -3.12 -13.49
C GLY A 2 5.31 -4.14 -13.00
N LEU A 3 6.00 -3.83 -11.90
CA LEU A 3 6.92 -4.74 -11.22
C LEU A 3 6.14 -6.00 -10.76
N PHE A 4 4.92 -5.83 -10.27
CA PHE A 4 4.05 -6.92 -9.84
C PHE A 4 3.65 -7.87 -10.97
N ASP A 5 3.42 -7.37 -12.19
CA ASP A 5 3.13 -8.18 -13.37
C ASP A 5 4.34 -9.06 -13.74
N ARG A 6 5.55 -8.51 -13.64
CA ARG A 6 6.80 -9.26 -13.81
C ARG A 6 6.95 -10.34 -12.72
N PHE A 7 6.66 -10.01 -11.47
CA PHE A 7 6.63 -10.97 -10.36
C PHE A 7 5.61 -12.08 -10.58
N SER A 8 4.38 -11.74 -10.98
CA SER A 8 3.31 -12.71 -11.21
C SER A 8 3.66 -13.64 -12.36
N LYS A 9 4.37 -13.16 -13.38
CA LYS A 9 4.90 -13.99 -14.48
C LYS A 9 6.03 -14.91 -14.05
N VAL A 10 6.94 -14.46 -13.19
CA VAL A 10 7.99 -15.34 -12.62
C VAL A 10 7.34 -16.45 -11.82
N ILE A 11 6.34 -16.14 -10.99
CA ILE A 11 5.58 -17.14 -10.24
C ILE A 11 4.90 -18.12 -11.19
N SER A 12 4.15 -17.66 -12.20
CA SER A 12 3.42 -18.56 -13.10
C SER A 12 4.36 -19.40 -13.99
N SER A 13 5.43 -18.81 -14.49
CA SER A 13 6.35 -19.45 -15.44
C SER A 13 7.33 -20.40 -14.78
N ASN A 14 7.86 -20.03 -13.60
CA ASN A 14 8.85 -20.85 -12.91
C ASN A 14 8.18 -22.00 -12.15
N MET A 15 6.96 -21.81 -11.65
CA MET A 15 6.25 -22.83 -10.90
C MET A 15 5.85 -24.02 -11.79
N ASN A 16 5.32 -23.80 -13.00
CA ASN A 16 5.02 -24.90 -13.93
C ASN A 16 6.28 -25.68 -14.32
N ALA A 17 7.39 -24.98 -14.62
CA ALA A 17 8.63 -25.62 -15.05
C ALA A 17 9.41 -26.32 -13.90
N LEU A 18 9.35 -25.77 -12.68
CA LEU A 18 9.95 -26.36 -11.48
C LEU A 18 9.13 -27.54 -10.98
N LEU A 19 7.79 -27.49 -11.08
CA LEU A 19 6.90 -28.57 -10.65
C LEU A 19 6.93 -29.79 -11.58
N ASP A 20 7.21 -29.63 -12.88
CA ASP A 20 7.34 -30.76 -13.80
C ASP A 20 8.68 -31.51 -13.68
N LYS A 21 9.71 -30.87 -13.11
CA LYS A 21 11.09 -31.43 -13.06
C LYS A 21 11.62 -31.69 -11.66
N ALA A 22 10.98 -31.19 -10.60
CA ALA A 22 11.50 -31.34 -9.26
C ALA A 22 11.21 -32.73 -8.68
N GLU A 23 12.28 -33.46 -8.34
CA GLU A 23 12.17 -34.67 -7.54
C GLU A 23 11.63 -34.38 -6.12
N ASP A 24 11.91 -33.19 -5.58
CA ASP A 24 11.52 -32.74 -4.24
C ASP A 24 10.71 -31.42 -4.29
N PRO A 25 9.38 -31.47 -4.13
CA PRO A 25 8.52 -30.29 -4.21
C PRO A 25 8.73 -29.29 -3.09
N GLN A 26 9.21 -29.75 -1.93
CA GLN A 26 9.42 -28.87 -0.79
C GLN A 26 10.55 -27.89 -1.09
N LYS A 27 11.66 -28.39 -1.67
CA LYS A 27 12.80 -27.57 -2.08
C LYS A 27 12.43 -26.55 -3.17
N SER A 28 11.55 -26.93 -4.10
CA SER A 28 11.12 -26.03 -5.18
C SER A 28 10.27 -24.87 -4.67
N VAL A 29 9.33 -25.13 -3.75
CA VAL A 29 8.53 -24.08 -3.13
C VAL A 29 9.42 -23.17 -2.28
N ASP A 30 10.39 -23.74 -1.55
CA ASP A 30 11.38 -22.96 -0.79
C ASP A 30 12.22 -22.04 -1.69
N TYR A 31 12.70 -22.55 -2.81
CA TYR A 31 13.45 -21.76 -3.78
C TYR A 31 12.62 -20.60 -4.34
N LEU A 32 11.35 -20.85 -4.68
CA LEU A 32 10.45 -19.82 -5.20
C LEU A 32 10.21 -18.70 -4.17
N ILE A 33 9.98 -19.06 -2.90
CA ILE A 33 9.81 -18.09 -1.80
C ILE A 33 11.07 -17.24 -1.64
N GLU A 34 12.26 -17.85 -1.70
CA GLU A 34 13.52 -17.13 -1.59
C GLU A 34 13.79 -16.21 -2.79
N GLU A 35 13.45 -16.66 -4.00
CA GLU A 35 13.51 -15.83 -5.21
C GLU A 35 12.56 -14.63 -5.09
N MET A 36 11.33 -14.83 -4.60
CA MET A 36 10.38 -13.74 -4.36
C MET A 36 10.91 -12.73 -3.33
N ARG A 37 11.51 -13.21 -2.22
CA ARG A 37 12.15 -12.34 -1.22
C ARG A 37 13.26 -11.49 -1.85
N GLU A 38 14.09 -12.10 -2.70
CA GLU A 38 15.17 -11.40 -3.37
C GLU A 38 14.67 -10.35 -4.35
N GLN A 39 13.64 -10.67 -5.14
CA GLN A 39 13.00 -9.71 -6.02
C GLN A 39 12.35 -8.57 -5.24
N ILE A 40 11.78 -8.83 -4.06
CA ILE A 40 11.18 -7.78 -3.20
C ILE A 40 12.29 -6.86 -2.68
N ARG A 41 13.44 -7.41 -2.28
CA ARG A 41 14.62 -6.62 -1.90
C ARG A 41 15.08 -5.70 -3.03
N LYS A 42 15.19 -6.23 -4.26
CA LYS A 42 15.55 -5.44 -5.44
C LYS A 42 14.53 -4.36 -5.76
N GLY A 43 13.24 -4.70 -5.74
CA GLY A 43 12.18 -3.71 -5.95
C GLY A 43 12.19 -2.60 -4.90
N ARG A 44 12.48 -2.90 -3.62
CA ARG A 44 12.66 -1.87 -2.59
C ARG A 44 13.82 -0.92 -2.92
N GLN A 45 14.91 -1.42 -3.47
CA GLN A 45 16.02 -0.58 -3.94
C GLN A 45 15.60 0.31 -5.12
N GLU A 46 14.83 -0.22 -6.07
CA GLU A 46 14.28 0.55 -7.19
C GLU A 46 13.37 1.70 -6.70
N VAL A 47 12.50 1.43 -5.72
CA VAL A 47 11.68 2.47 -5.09
C VAL A 47 12.55 3.56 -4.44
N VAL A 48 13.60 3.17 -3.71
CA VAL A 48 14.52 4.15 -3.10
C VAL A 48 15.19 5.01 -4.17
N GLN A 49 15.60 4.43 -5.29
CA GLN A 49 16.20 5.17 -6.41
C GLN A 49 15.18 6.13 -7.05
N ALA A 50 13.93 5.69 -7.28
CA ALA A 50 12.88 6.53 -7.84
C ALA A 50 12.53 7.71 -6.91
N VAL A 51 12.43 7.46 -5.60
CA VAL A 51 12.20 8.51 -4.59
C VAL A 51 13.38 9.47 -4.52
N ALA A 52 14.62 8.97 -4.61
CA ALA A 52 15.80 9.84 -4.65
C ALA A 52 15.83 10.72 -5.92
N ALA A 53 15.42 10.18 -7.07
CA ALA A 53 15.28 10.95 -8.31
C ALA A 53 14.19 12.04 -8.18
N GLU A 54 13.02 11.72 -7.61
CA GLU A 54 11.97 12.70 -7.31
C GLU A 54 12.48 13.82 -6.41
N LYS A 55 13.21 13.50 -5.34
CA LYS A 55 13.78 14.50 -4.42
C LYS A 55 14.80 15.41 -5.10
N ARG A 56 15.65 14.88 -5.99
CA ARG A 56 16.60 15.70 -6.77
C ARG A 56 15.88 16.66 -7.70
N LEU A 57 14.81 16.20 -8.36
CA LEU A 57 13.99 17.05 -9.22
C LEU A 57 13.25 18.11 -8.42
N ARG A 58 12.76 17.77 -7.23
CA ARG A 58 12.17 18.73 -6.30
C ARG A 58 13.17 19.82 -5.91
N ALA A 59 14.38 19.45 -5.49
CA ALA A 59 15.41 20.43 -5.15
C ALA A 59 15.74 21.36 -6.34
N LYS A 60 15.75 20.82 -7.57
CA LYS A 60 15.92 21.61 -8.78
C LYS A 60 14.75 22.57 -9.04
N VAL A 61 13.52 22.14 -8.80
CA VAL A 61 12.32 23.00 -8.89
C VAL A 61 12.42 24.13 -7.88
N ASP A 62 12.75 23.82 -6.63
CA ASP A 62 12.92 24.79 -5.55
C ASP A 62 14.00 25.84 -5.91
N GLU A 63 15.15 25.40 -6.46
CA GLU A 63 16.22 26.31 -6.92
C GLU A 63 15.76 27.23 -8.07
N ILE A 64 14.96 26.73 -9.01
CA ILE A 64 14.43 27.55 -10.10
C ILE A 64 13.39 28.53 -9.58
N ASP A 65 12.54 28.13 -8.63
CA ASP A 65 11.56 29.01 -7.98
C ASP A 65 12.25 30.17 -7.25
N GLU A 66 13.36 29.93 -6.54
CA GLU A 66 14.18 30.98 -5.93
C GLU A 66 14.72 31.98 -6.98
N GLN A 67 15.14 31.48 -8.14
CA GLN A 67 15.60 32.33 -9.25
C GLN A 67 14.45 33.14 -9.86
N ILE A 68 13.27 32.53 -10.02
CA ILE A 68 12.05 33.19 -10.48
C ILE A 68 11.70 34.36 -9.55
N ASP A 69 11.73 34.14 -8.24
CA ASP A 69 11.46 35.17 -7.24
C ASP A 69 12.50 36.29 -7.27
N LYS A 70 13.78 35.95 -7.46
CA LYS A 70 14.85 36.94 -7.61
C LYS A 70 14.63 37.83 -8.85
N TRP A 71 14.25 37.25 -9.98
CA TRP A 71 13.95 38.02 -11.19
C TRP A 71 12.66 38.82 -11.09
N GLN A 72 11.67 38.31 -10.35
CA GLN A 72 10.46 39.06 -10.01
C GLN A 72 10.79 40.33 -9.22
N ARG A 73 11.57 40.21 -8.14
CA ARG A 73 12.01 41.37 -7.33
C ARG A 73 12.83 42.37 -8.15
N ARG A 74 13.67 41.89 -9.07
CA ARG A 74 14.43 42.76 -9.98
C ARG A 74 13.52 43.53 -10.95
N ALA A 75 12.49 42.89 -11.48
CA ALA A 75 11.51 43.55 -12.32
C ALA A 75 10.75 44.63 -11.53
N GLU A 76 10.34 44.33 -10.29
CA GLU A 76 9.69 45.29 -9.39
C GLU A 76 10.56 46.51 -9.09
N LEU A 77 11.86 46.30 -8.81
CA LEU A 77 12.82 47.38 -8.60
C LEU A 77 13.02 48.24 -9.87
N ALA A 78 13.11 47.62 -11.05
CA ALA A 78 13.23 48.35 -12.31
C ALA A 78 11.99 49.22 -12.60
N VAL A 79 10.79 48.72 -12.29
CA VAL A 79 9.55 49.50 -12.38
C VAL A 79 9.55 50.67 -11.40
N GLN A 80 9.97 50.45 -10.15
CA GLN A 80 10.08 51.53 -9.15
C GLN A 80 11.09 52.61 -9.58
N ALA A 81 12.16 52.22 -10.28
CA ALA A 81 13.15 53.13 -10.83
C ALA A 81 12.70 53.83 -12.14
N GLY A 82 11.54 53.47 -12.69
CA GLY A 82 11.02 54.03 -13.95
C GLY A 82 11.69 53.46 -15.22
N ASP A 83 12.47 52.39 -15.11
CA ASP A 83 13.19 51.79 -16.25
C ASP A 83 12.42 50.60 -16.82
N GLU A 84 11.43 50.91 -17.66
CA GLU A 84 10.52 49.91 -18.24
C GLU A 84 11.23 48.87 -19.12
N ASN A 85 12.32 49.25 -19.79
CA ASN A 85 13.05 48.34 -20.67
C ASN A 85 13.74 47.26 -19.83
N LEU A 86 14.41 47.67 -18.74
CA LEU A 86 15.04 46.75 -17.81
C LEU A 86 14.01 45.84 -17.12
N ALA A 87 12.83 46.36 -16.78
CA ALA A 87 11.74 45.56 -16.23
C ALA A 87 11.25 44.50 -17.23
N LYS A 88 11.07 44.87 -18.51
CA LYS A 88 10.67 43.93 -19.57
C LYS A 88 11.70 42.82 -19.76
N GLU A 89 13.00 43.14 -19.77
CA GLU A 89 14.05 42.13 -19.86
C GLU A 89 14.04 41.17 -18.66
N ALA A 90 13.92 41.69 -17.43
CA ALA A 90 13.82 40.87 -16.22
C ALA A 90 12.62 39.90 -16.27
N LEU A 91 11.46 40.38 -16.75
CA LEU A 91 10.26 39.54 -16.94
C LEU A 91 10.44 38.49 -18.03
N LEU A 92 11.17 38.79 -19.11
CA LEU A 92 11.49 37.80 -20.15
C LEU A 92 12.40 36.68 -19.60
N PHE A 93 13.39 37.01 -18.77
CA PHE A 93 14.21 36.00 -18.09
C PHE A 93 13.38 35.17 -17.11
N LYS A 94 12.53 35.81 -16.29
CA LYS A 94 11.59 35.11 -15.41
C LYS A 94 10.73 34.12 -16.19
N LYS A 95 10.16 34.53 -17.34
CA LYS A 95 9.32 33.66 -18.17
C LYS A 95 10.06 32.42 -18.68
N LYS A 96 11.34 32.54 -19.03
CA LYS A 96 12.18 31.39 -19.41
C LYS A 96 12.34 30.42 -18.25
N LEU A 97 12.66 30.93 -17.05
CA LEU A 97 12.80 30.11 -15.85
C LEU A 97 11.49 29.41 -15.47
N VAL A 98 10.34 30.07 -15.58
CA VAL A 98 9.03 29.43 -15.37
C VAL A 98 8.85 28.23 -16.32
N GLY A 99 9.21 28.38 -17.60
CA GLY A 99 9.17 27.27 -18.55
C GLY A 99 10.12 26.11 -18.20
N GLU A 100 11.29 26.40 -17.62
CA GLU A 100 12.21 25.38 -17.12
C GLU A 100 11.69 24.68 -15.86
N ARG A 101 11.11 25.45 -14.93
CA ARG A 101 10.44 24.97 -13.72
C ARG A 101 9.33 24.00 -14.07
N ASP A 102 8.44 24.40 -14.98
CA ASP A 102 7.28 23.58 -15.37
C ASP A 102 7.71 22.25 -16.00
N ARG A 103 8.79 22.23 -16.79
CA ARG A 103 9.38 20.99 -17.33
C ARG A 103 9.97 20.11 -16.23
N ALA A 104 10.68 20.71 -15.27
CA ALA A 104 11.26 19.98 -14.14
C ALA A 104 10.17 19.39 -13.23
N GLU A 105 9.09 20.15 -12.99
CA GLU A 105 7.95 19.70 -12.19
C GLU A 105 7.15 18.59 -12.90
N ALA A 106 6.99 18.67 -14.22
CA ALA A 106 6.37 17.58 -14.99
C ALA A 106 7.16 16.27 -14.87
N LEU A 107 8.49 16.34 -15.01
CA LEU A 107 9.36 15.17 -14.84
C LEU A 107 9.32 14.64 -13.41
N ARG A 108 9.29 15.54 -12.42
CA ARG A 108 9.15 15.18 -11.00
C ARG A 108 7.84 14.44 -10.73
N ALA A 109 6.73 14.94 -11.28
CA ALA A 109 5.41 14.32 -11.15
C ALA A 109 5.38 12.91 -11.76
N GLU A 110 6.02 12.74 -12.91
CA GLU A 110 6.18 11.42 -13.54
C GLU A 110 6.97 10.46 -12.64
N GLN A 111 8.14 10.88 -12.13
CA GLN A 111 8.96 10.07 -11.21
C GLN A 111 8.21 9.73 -9.92
N ARG A 112 7.44 10.67 -9.37
CA ARG A 112 6.58 10.43 -8.21
C ARG A 112 5.52 9.39 -8.50
N SER A 113 4.86 9.46 -9.66
CA SER A 113 3.87 8.47 -10.08
C SER A 113 4.50 7.08 -10.21
N GLN A 114 5.68 6.97 -10.82
CA GLN A 114 6.41 5.71 -10.94
C GLN A 114 6.78 5.13 -9.58
N ALA A 115 7.29 5.97 -8.65
CA ALA A 115 7.62 5.54 -7.30
C ALA A 115 6.40 5.01 -6.53
N LEU A 116 5.23 5.66 -6.68
CA LEU A 116 3.99 5.21 -6.05
C LEU A 116 3.50 3.88 -6.63
N GLN A 117 3.57 3.70 -7.95
CA GLN A 117 3.23 2.44 -8.60
C GLN A 117 4.14 1.29 -8.13
N LEU A 118 5.45 1.52 -8.07
CA LEU A 118 6.40 0.53 -7.56
C LEU A 118 6.15 0.17 -6.08
N LYS A 119 5.71 1.14 -5.28
CA LYS A 119 5.34 0.91 -3.87
C LYS A 119 4.10 0.02 -3.75
N ASP A 120 3.04 0.31 -4.51
CA ASP A 120 1.82 -0.53 -4.54
C ASP A 120 2.14 -1.95 -5.02
N ASP A 121 2.94 -2.06 -6.08
CA ASP A 121 3.39 -3.35 -6.60
C ASP A 121 4.17 -4.17 -5.54
N LEU A 122 5.03 -3.52 -4.76
CA LEU A 122 5.78 -4.15 -3.67
C LEU A 122 4.87 -4.58 -2.52
N GLU A 123 3.91 -3.77 -2.12
CA GLU A 123 2.96 -4.12 -1.05
C GLU A 123 2.15 -5.36 -1.43
N ARG A 124 1.71 -5.46 -2.68
CA ARG A 124 1.03 -6.65 -3.21
C ARG A 124 1.96 -7.86 -3.29
N ALA A 125 3.23 -7.68 -3.66
CA ALA A 125 4.21 -8.75 -3.68
C ALA A 125 4.53 -9.28 -2.27
N ASP A 126 4.69 -8.39 -1.30
CA ASP A 126 4.88 -8.72 0.13
C ASP A 126 3.65 -9.47 0.69
N ALA A 127 2.43 -9.06 0.34
CA ALA A 127 1.21 -9.75 0.74
C ALA A 127 1.15 -11.19 0.18
N LYS A 128 1.42 -11.35 -1.12
CA LYS A 128 1.49 -12.68 -1.76
C LYS A 128 2.59 -13.55 -1.17
N LEU A 129 3.76 -12.99 -0.85
CA LEU A 129 4.84 -13.74 -0.21
C LEU A 129 4.40 -14.31 1.13
N LYS A 130 3.75 -13.50 1.97
CA LYS A 130 3.22 -13.95 3.28
C LYS A 130 2.19 -15.05 3.11
N GLU A 131 1.30 -14.92 2.12
CA GLU A 131 0.31 -15.94 1.80
C GLU A 131 0.97 -17.27 1.39
N LEU A 132 1.98 -17.21 0.52
CA LEU A 132 2.74 -18.39 0.09
C LEU A 132 3.54 -19.04 1.23
N ASP A 133 4.15 -18.24 2.12
CA ASP A 133 4.85 -18.75 3.30
C ASP A 133 3.87 -19.48 4.24
N ALA A 134 2.70 -18.90 4.49
CA ALA A 134 1.67 -19.51 5.34
C ALA A 134 1.09 -20.80 4.74
N LYS A 135 0.88 -20.81 3.41
CA LYS A 135 0.31 -21.95 2.68
C LYS A 135 1.35 -22.96 2.20
N LYS A 136 2.64 -22.74 2.45
CA LYS A 136 3.75 -23.59 1.96
C LYS A 136 3.49 -25.08 2.21
N GLY A 137 3.14 -25.44 3.44
CA GLY A 137 2.88 -26.84 3.81
C GLY A 137 1.71 -27.45 3.04
N THR A 138 0.62 -26.69 2.87
CA THR A 138 -0.55 -27.10 2.09
C THR A 138 -0.23 -27.26 0.61
N ILE A 139 0.57 -26.35 0.04
CA ILE A 139 1.01 -26.40 -1.37
C ILE A 139 1.84 -27.66 -1.61
N VAL A 140 2.81 -27.94 -0.72
CA VAL A 140 3.66 -29.14 -0.82
C VAL A 140 2.83 -30.42 -0.69
N ALA A 141 1.90 -30.49 0.27
CA ALA A 141 1.05 -31.65 0.48
C ALA A 141 0.12 -31.92 -0.71
N ARG A 142 -0.54 -30.89 -1.24
CA ARG A 142 -1.41 -31.01 -2.43
C ARG A 142 -0.62 -31.45 -3.66
N TYR A 143 0.58 -30.94 -3.85
CA TYR A 143 1.44 -31.36 -4.96
C TYR A 143 1.85 -32.84 -4.84
N GLN A 144 2.27 -33.28 -3.64
CA GLN A 144 2.60 -34.69 -3.42
C GLN A 144 1.40 -35.60 -3.69
N GLN A 145 0.20 -35.19 -3.27
CA GLN A 145 -1.05 -35.91 -3.53
C GLN A 145 -1.36 -35.96 -5.04
N ALA A 146 -1.21 -34.86 -5.77
CA ALA A 146 -1.44 -34.83 -7.21
C ALA A 146 -0.43 -35.69 -7.98
N ARG A 147 0.84 -35.71 -7.56
CA ARG A 147 1.88 -36.58 -8.14
C ARG A 147 1.62 -38.06 -7.85
N ALA A 148 1.10 -38.39 -6.67
CA ALA A 148 0.75 -39.76 -6.27
C ALA A 148 -0.57 -40.26 -6.89
N GLY A 149 -1.50 -39.36 -7.22
CA GLY A 149 -2.84 -39.68 -7.74
C GLY A 149 -2.94 -40.02 -9.23
N GLY A 150 -1.82 -39.97 -9.97
CA GLY A 150 -1.76 -40.40 -11.37
C GLY A 150 -1.40 -39.30 -12.36
N GLY A 151 -0.12 -38.94 -12.39
CA GLY A 151 0.54 -38.31 -13.54
C GLY A 151 0.02 -36.94 -13.99
N ALA A 152 0.74 -36.34 -14.94
CA ALA A 152 0.51 -35.00 -15.46
C ALA A 152 -0.91 -34.77 -16.07
N GLU A 153 -1.70 -35.82 -16.28
CA GLU A 153 -3.10 -35.74 -16.74
C GLU A 153 -4.06 -35.22 -15.66
N ALA A 154 -3.80 -35.47 -14.37
CA ALA A 154 -4.56 -34.86 -13.26
C ALA A 154 -4.13 -33.41 -12.96
N LEU A 155 -2.96 -32.99 -13.47
CA LEU A 155 -2.38 -31.66 -13.29
C LEU A 155 -2.64 -30.73 -14.50
N GLY A 156 -3.48 -31.13 -15.45
CA GLY A 156 -3.90 -30.27 -16.56
C GLY A 156 -2.87 -30.07 -17.68
N ALA A 157 -1.91 -31.00 -17.86
CA ALA A 157 -0.85 -30.86 -18.87
C ALA A 157 -1.30 -31.04 -20.34
N ARG A 158 -2.60 -30.92 -20.65
CA ARG A 158 -3.11 -31.03 -22.03
C ARG A 158 -4.08 -29.90 -22.38
N GLY A 159 -3.50 -28.76 -22.72
CA GLY A 159 -4.12 -27.68 -23.51
C GLY A 159 -4.91 -26.65 -22.72
N ASP A 160 -4.57 -25.36 -22.89
CA ASP A 160 -5.36 -24.13 -22.67
C ASP A 160 -6.31 -24.05 -21.45
N GLY A 161 -6.12 -24.91 -20.44
CA GLY A 161 -7.00 -25.09 -19.30
C GLY A 161 -6.44 -24.47 -18.02
N PRO A 162 -7.30 -24.20 -17.02
CA PRO A 162 -6.89 -23.64 -15.74
C PRO A 162 -5.86 -24.55 -15.08
N THR A 163 -4.75 -23.97 -14.63
CA THR A 163 -3.70 -24.71 -13.93
C THR A 163 -4.23 -25.27 -12.60
N PRO A 164 -3.59 -26.29 -11.99
CA PRO A 164 -3.92 -26.74 -10.63
C PRO A 164 -3.87 -25.60 -9.59
N PHE A 165 -3.10 -24.55 -9.88
CA PHE A 165 -3.05 -23.32 -9.10
C PHE A 165 -4.25 -22.38 -9.36
N ASP A 166 -4.76 -22.31 -10.60
CA ASP A 166 -6.03 -21.62 -10.91
C ASP A 166 -7.23 -22.36 -10.30
N GLU A 167 -7.20 -23.70 -10.28
CA GLU A 167 -8.21 -24.49 -9.58
C GLU A 167 -8.12 -24.30 -8.07
N LEU A 168 -6.91 -24.28 -7.50
CA LEU A 168 -6.68 -23.93 -6.09
C LEU A 168 -7.23 -22.54 -5.77
N ARG A 169 -6.92 -21.53 -6.59
CA ARG A 169 -7.40 -20.15 -6.42
C ARG A 169 -8.92 -20.05 -6.52
N ARG A 170 -9.55 -20.78 -7.45
CA ARG A 170 -11.01 -20.86 -7.57
C ARG A 170 -11.65 -21.59 -6.39
N MET A 171 -10.98 -22.60 -5.84
CA MET A 171 -11.47 -23.35 -4.68
C MET A 171 -11.33 -22.52 -3.39
N GLU A 172 -10.26 -21.73 -3.27
CA GLU A 172 -10.05 -20.76 -2.21
C GLU A 172 -11.06 -19.61 -2.28
N GLU A 173 -11.29 -19.02 -3.45
CA GLU A 173 -12.36 -18.02 -3.63
C GLU A 173 -13.75 -18.57 -3.27
N LYS A 174 -14.00 -19.85 -3.51
CA LYS A 174 -15.24 -20.52 -3.08
C LYS A 174 -15.29 -20.76 -1.58
N MET A 175 -14.17 -21.16 -0.96
CA MET A 175 -14.10 -21.36 0.49
C MET A 175 -14.21 -20.03 1.24
N ASP A 176 -13.55 -18.97 0.80
CA ASP A 176 -13.65 -17.63 1.39
C ASP A 176 -15.06 -17.07 1.26
N ARG A 177 -15.71 -17.27 0.10
CA ARG A 177 -17.13 -16.92 -0.06
C ARG A 177 -18.03 -17.74 0.85
N ALA A 178 -17.82 -19.05 0.94
CA ALA A 178 -18.59 -19.90 1.84
C ALA A 178 -18.38 -19.55 3.32
N GLN A 179 -17.16 -19.14 3.71
CA GLN A 179 -16.87 -18.64 5.06
C GLN A 179 -17.53 -17.29 5.32
N THR A 180 -17.42 -16.36 4.37
CA THR A 180 -18.08 -15.05 4.46
C THR A 180 -19.60 -15.21 4.52
N GLU A 181 -20.18 -16.13 3.75
CA GLU A 181 -21.61 -16.45 3.77
C GLU A 181 -22.02 -17.14 5.09
N ALA A 182 -21.18 -18.02 5.63
CA ALA A 182 -21.42 -18.65 6.92
C ALA A 182 -21.33 -17.65 8.08
N GLU A 183 -20.37 -16.72 8.04
CA GLU A 183 -20.24 -15.62 8.99
C GLU A 183 -21.40 -14.64 8.87
N ALA A 184 -21.79 -14.26 7.65
CA ALA A 184 -22.97 -13.43 7.40
C ALA A 184 -24.27 -14.10 7.83
N MET A 185 -24.42 -15.42 7.65
CA MET A 185 -25.57 -16.18 8.17
C MET A 185 -25.56 -16.24 9.69
N LYS A 186 -24.38 -16.36 10.31
CA LYS A 186 -24.24 -16.35 11.78
C LYS A 186 -24.59 -14.97 12.34
N GLU A 187 -24.10 -13.89 11.72
CA GLU A 187 -24.42 -12.51 12.10
C GLU A 187 -25.89 -12.17 11.84
N ALA A 188 -26.46 -12.62 10.71
CA ALA A 188 -27.90 -12.47 10.44
C ALA A 188 -28.75 -13.26 11.44
N ARG A 189 -28.32 -14.47 11.83
CA ARG A 189 -28.97 -15.27 12.86
C ARG A 189 -28.89 -14.60 14.23
N ASP A 190 -27.72 -14.10 14.61
CA ASP A 190 -27.54 -13.33 15.86
C ASP A 190 -28.40 -12.04 15.84
N ALA A 191 -28.52 -11.38 14.68
CA ALA A 191 -29.39 -10.21 14.51
C ALA A 191 -30.90 -10.55 14.52
N LEU A 192 -31.29 -11.74 14.05
CA LEU A 192 -32.67 -12.25 14.08
C LEU A 192 -33.07 -12.83 15.44
N GLU A 193 -32.12 -13.42 16.17
CA GLU A 193 -32.30 -13.91 17.54
C GLU A 193 -32.23 -12.79 18.59
N ARG A 194 -31.73 -11.60 18.20
CA ARG A 194 -31.81 -10.38 19.00
C ARG A 194 -33.28 -9.89 19.06
N PRO A 195 -33.91 -9.86 20.25
CA PRO A 195 -35.27 -9.35 20.38
C PRO A 195 -35.31 -7.87 19.95
N ALA A 196 -36.22 -7.51 19.04
CA ALA A 196 -36.39 -6.14 18.54
C ALA A 196 -36.70 -5.09 19.63
N ASP A 197 -37.02 -5.53 20.85
CA ASP A 197 -37.31 -4.72 22.03
C ASP A 197 -36.06 -4.34 22.87
N GLY A 198 -34.84 -4.60 22.39
CA GLY A 198 -33.61 -4.22 23.10
C GLY A 198 -33.35 -5.00 24.40
N ARG A 199 -34.07 -6.10 24.63
CA ARG A 199 -33.82 -7.02 25.74
C ARG A 199 -32.64 -7.93 25.39
N MET A 200 -31.67 -7.99 26.30
CA MET A 200 -30.50 -8.86 26.19
C MET A 200 -30.94 -10.33 26.17
N THR A 201 -30.27 -11.15 25.37
CA THR A 201 -30.48 -12.61 25.38
C THR A 201 -30.00 -13.21 26.70
N GLN A 202 -30.51 -14.40 27.05
CA GLN A 202 -30.16 -15.05 28.32
C GLN A 202 -28.64 -15.29 28.47
N GLY A 203 -27.94 -15.61 27.37
CA GLY A 203 -26.48 -15.78 27.37
C GLY A 203 -25.69 -14.48 27.56
N GLU A 204 -26.18 -13.35 27.03
CA GLU A 204 -25.58 -12.03 27.27
C GLU A 204 -25.77 -11.55 28.72
N LEU A 205 -26.92 -11.87 29.33
CA LEU A 205 -27.18 -11.63 30.74
C LEU A 205 -26.23 -12.41 31.63
N GLU A 206 -26.07 -13.71 31.36
CA GLU A 206 -25.19 -14.60 32.14
C GLU A 206 -23.72 -14.15 32.05
N ALA A 207 -23.24 -13.80 30.85
CA ALA A 207 -21.89 -13.26 30.64
C ALA A 207 -21.67 -11.90 31.35
N ARG A 208 -22.69 -11.03 31.40
CA ARG A 208 -22.59 -9.75 32.13
C ARG A 208 -22.61 -9.93 33.64
N PHE A 209 -23.40 -10.87 34.17
CA PHE A 209 -23.37 -11.19 35.60
C PHE A 209 -22.01 -11.76 36.02
N GLU A 210 -21.41 -12.60 35.19
CA GLU A 210 -20.08 -13.16 35.45
C GLU A 210 -18.97 -12.09 35.38
N GLN A 211 -19.12 -11.08 34.52
CA GLN A 211 -18.21 -9.92 34.47
C GLN A 211 -18.41 -8.98 35.66
N LEU A 212 -19.63 -8.80 36.16
CA LEU A 212 -19.91 -8.00 37.35
C LEU A 212 -19.37 -8.65 38.62
N GLU A 213 -19.47 -9.98 38.75
CA GLU A 213 -18.81 -10.73 39.84
C GLU A 213 -17.28 -10.62 39.82
N LYS A 214 -16.68 -10.45 38.64
CA LYS A 214 -15.22 -10.22 38.48
C LYS A 214 -14.81 -8.74 38.60
N GLY A 215 -15.74 -7.81 38.38
CA GLY A 215 -15.49 -6.37 38.25
C GLY A 215 -15.67 -5.53 39.51
N ASP A 216 -16.37 -6.02 40.54
CA ASP A 216 -16.66 -5.27 41.78
C ASP A 216 -15.46 -5.14 42.75
N SER A 217 -14.25 -5.50 42.31
CA SER A 217 -13.03 -5.45 43.13
C SER A 217 -12.03 -4.35 42.77
N VAL A 218 -12.30 -3.48 41.79
CA VAL A 218 -11.33 -2.43 41.38
C VAL A 218 -12.02 -1.11 41.11
N ASP A 219 -12.29 -0.37 42.19
CA ASP A 219 -12.68 1.04 42.18
C ASP A 219 -11.44 1.95 42.14
N LYS A 220 -11.60 3.09 41.45
CA LYS A 220 -10.97 4.42 41.66
C LYS A 220 -9.63 4.81 41.00
N SER A 221 -9.71 6.05 40.47
CA SER A 221 -8.68 7.00 40.01
C SER A 221 -8.13 6.71 38.61
N SER A 222 -8.03 7.64 37.67
CA SER A 222 -7.88 9.11 37.69
C SER A 222 -8.18 9.64 36.28
N SER A 223 -9.08 10.65 36.12
CA SER A 223 -8.73 12.06 35.84
C SER A 223 -7.85 12.25 34.59
N SER A 224 -8.44 12.60 33.43
CA SER A 224 -8.54 13.97 32.87
C SER A 224 -7.24 14.49 32.23
N GLY A 225 -7.27 14.83 30.94
CA GLY A 225 -6.14 15.41 30.22
C GLY A 225 -6.41 15.60 28.71
N ASP A 226 -7.45 16.34 28.39
CA ASP A 226 -7.69 17.01 27.09
C ASP A 226 -7.74 18.49 27.47
N ASP A 227 -6.87 19.38 26.94
CA ASP A 227 -7.04 20.86 26.89
C ASP A 227 -5.75 21.65 26.49
N ASP A 228 -4.54 21.08 26.54
CA ASP A 228 -3.28 21.85 26.30
C ASP A 228 -3.04 22.29 24.84
N VAL A 229 -3.67 21.63 23.86
CA VAL A 229 -3.35 21.85 22.43
C VAL A 229 -4.17 23.00 21.80
N ASP A 230 -5.36 23.28 22.34
CA ASP A 230 -6.25 24.31 21.82
C ASP A 230 -5.88 25.74 22.27
N ASP A 231 -5.14 25.88 23.37
CA ASP A 231 -4.62 27.17 23.84
C ASP A 231 -3.39 27.65 23.03
N GLU A 232 -2.56 26.74 22.52
CA GLU A 232 -1.43 27.08 21.65
C GLU A 232 -1.88 27.65 20.29
N LEU A 233 -3.01 27.16 19.75
CA LEU A 233 -3.59 27.62 18.49
C LEU A 233 -4.13 29.06 18.57
N ARG A 234 -4.58 29.51 19.75
CA ARG A 234 -5.08 30.87 19.98
C ARG A 234 -3.96 31.90 20.06
N ALA A 235 -2.80 31.52 20.60
CA ALA A 235 -1.64 32.41 20.74
C ALA A 235 -1.05 32.85 19.39
N LEU A 236 -1.04 31.96 18.39
CA LEU A 236 -0.46 32.24 17.06
C LEU A 236 -1.29 33.24 16.23
N ARG A 237 -2.61 33.23 16.38
CA ARG A 237 -3.52 34.11 15.61
C ARG A 237 -3.45 35.59 16.01
N ASN A 238 -3.08 35.88 17.26
CA ASN A 238 -2.97 37.26 17.74
C ASN A 238 -1.68 37.96 17.28
N LYS A 239 -0.64 37.21 16.90
CA LYS A 239 0.67 37.78 16.53
C LYS A 239 0.68 38.46 15.14
N TYR A 240 -0.19 38.03 14.22
CA TYR A 240 -0.16 38.49 12.82
C TYR A 240 -1.28 39.47 12.45
N ARG A 241 -2.13 39.88 13.40
CA ARG A 241 -3.23 40.83 13.17
C ARG A 241 -2.89 42.29 13.55
N ILE A 242 -1.68 42.56 14.04
CA ILE A 242 -1.22 43.91 14.43
C ILE A 242 0.10 44.24 13.75
N THR A 243 0.09 44.28 12.42
CA THR A 243 0.96 45.18 11.65
C THR A 243 0.15 45.55 10.42
N SER A 244 -0.66 46.59 10.63
CA SER A 244 -1.21 47.43 9.59
C SER A 244 -0.11 48.18 8.85
#